data_AF-A0A077QJ37-F1
#
_entry.id   AF-A0A077QJ37-F1
#
_cell.length_a   1.000
_cell.length_b   1.000
_cell.length_c   1.000
_cell.angle_alpha   90.00
_cell.angle_beta   90.00
_cell.angle_gamma   90.00
#
_symmetry.space_group_name_H-M   'P 1'
#
loop_
_entity.id
_entity.type
_entity.pdbx_description
1 polymer ?
#
loop_
_entity_poly.entity_id
_entity_poly.type
_entity_poly.pdbx_seq_one_letter_code
_entity_poly.pdbx_strand_id
1 'polypeptide(L)'
;MSKTVVMYDSPEAASILCHTEERQNRFNAIERQQWDRETPLVIFDTDQYFLDEDDLDDYCDEHQIKPSELQLVICEPNYPSEIDGEDYFLDDLPPDGELPYELQQAFNALNAVIRNSPPLSWSQGKYAAIVSD
;
A
#
# COMPACT_ATOMS: atom_id res chain seq x y z
N MET A 1 55.60 7.77 0.45
CA MET A 1 54.97 6.46 0.21
C MET A 1 53.46 6.66 0.31
N SER A 2 52.75 6.61 -0.81
CA SER A 2 51.30 6.69 -0.87
C SER A 2 50.65 5.54 -0.12
N LYS A 3 49.60 5.82 0.65
CA LYS A 3 48.52 4.86 0.87
C LYS A 3 47.31 5.35 0.12
N THR A 4 47.18 4.88 -1.12
CA THR A 4 45.92 4.89 -1.86
C THR A 4 44.96 4.01 -1.07
N VAL A 5 43.89 4.62 -0.55
CA VAL A 5 42.75 3.86 -0.02
C VAL A 5 42.05 3.28 -1.24
N VAL A 6 42.27 1.99 -1.47
CA VAL A 6 41.45 1.20 -2.38
C VAL A 6 40.06 1.12 -1.76
N MET A 7 39.13 1.90 -2.30
CA MET A 7 37.70 1.68 -2.11
C MET A 7 37.43 0.27 -2.64
N TYR A 8 36.99 -0.63 -1.76
CA TYR A 8 36.64 -1.99 -2.15
C TYR A 8 35.42 -1.91 -3.07
N ASP A 9 35.65 -2.11 -4.36
CA ASP A 9 34.62 -2.35 -5.37
C ASP A 9 34.08 -3.77 -5.14
N SER A 10 33.25 -3.92 -4.09
CA SER A 10 32.60 -5.18 -3.75
C SER A 10 31.36 -5.35 -4.65
N PRO A 11 31.18 -6.49 -5.33
CA PRO A 11 30.02 -6.72 -6.20
C PRO A 11 28.68 -6.61 -5.45
N GLU A 12 28.64 -6.89 -4.14
CA GLU A 12 27.47 -6.62 -3.29
C GLU A 12 27.18 -5.12 -3.14
N ALA A 13 28.21 -4.29 -2.97
CA ALA A 13 28.04 -2.83 -2.84
C ALA A 13 27.53 -2.21 -4.16
N ALA A 14 28.02 -2.69 -5.31
CA ALA A 14 27.52 -2.25 -6.62
C ALA A 14 26.05 -2.64 -6.87
N SER A 15 25.63 -3.83 -6.43
CA SER A 15 24.24 -4.27 -6.52
C SER A 15 23.31 -3.46 -5.61
N ILE A 16 23.71 -3.17 -4.37
CA ILE A 16 22.93 -2.35 -3.43
C ILE A 16 22.76 -0.92 -3.95
N LEU A 17 23.82 -0.31 -4.50
CA LEU A 17 23.75 1.04 -5.06
C LEU A 17 22.81 1.10 -6.27
N CYS A 18 22.90 0.14 -7.18
CA CYS A 18 22.01 0.04 -8.34
C CYS A 18 20.53 -0.06 -7.92
N HIS A 19 20.21 -0.92 -6.96
CA HIS A 19 18.85 -1.04 -6.43
C HIS A 19 18.34 0.24 -5.74
N THR A 20 19.23 0.95 -5.05
CA THR A 20 18.89 2.23 -4.39
C THR A 20 18.59 3.33 -5.41
N GLU A 21 19.41 3.44 -6.47
CA GLU A 21 19.20 4.40 -7.56
C GLU A 21 17.91 4.11 -8.33
N GLU A 22 17.64 2.84 -8.65
CA GLU A 22 16.38 2.44 -9.28
C GLU A 22 15.17 2.78 -8.42
N ARG A 23 15.21 2.48 -7.12
CA ARG A 23 14.12 2.82 -6.18
C ARG A 23 13.91 4.34 -6.12
N GLN A 24 14.99 5.12 -6.06
CA GLN A 24 14.92 6.58 -6.07
C GLN A 24 14.30 7.12 -7.36
N ASN A 25 14.70 6.58 -8.51
CA ASN A 25 14.17 6.98 -9.82
C ASN A 25 12.68 6.64 -9.95
N ARG A 26 12.26 5.46 -9.46
CA ARG A 26 10.84 5.09 -9.40
C ARG A 26 10.07 6.10 -8.56
N PHE A 27 10.51 6.39 -7.34
CA PHE A 27 9.84 7.35 -6.45
C PHE A 27 9.76 8.76 -7.03
N ASN A 28 10.83 9.23 -7.68
CA ASN A 28 10.87 10.56 -8.31
C ASN A 28 9.93 10.69 -9.52
N ALA A 29 9.59 9.57 -10.17
CA ALA A 29 8.67 9.54 -11.30
C ALA A 29 7.19 9.48 -10.87
N ILE A 30 6.90 9.25 -9.59
CA ILE A 30 5.53 9.23 -9.07
C ILE A 30 4.96 10.65 -9.07
N GLU A 31 3.73 10.79 -9.56
CA GLU A 31 3.00 12.06 -9.49
C GLU A 31 2.82 12.48 -8.02
N ARG A 32 3.03 13.77 -7.73
CA ARG A 32 2.97 14.31 -6.37
C ARG A 32 1.57 14.88 -6.09
N GLN A 33 1.02 14.60 -4.91
CA GLN A 33 -0.26 15.13 -4.46
C GLN A 33 -0.16 15.66 -3.04
N GLN A 34 -0.87 16.76 -2.75
CA GLN A 34 -1.00 17.27 -1.39
C GLN A 34 -1.68 16.22 -0.51
N TRP A 35 -1.05 15.89 0.62
CA TRP A 35 -1.66 15.00 1.59
C TRP A 35 -2.80 15.70 2.32
N ASP A 36 -3.91 14.97 2.51
CA ASP A 36 -5.13 15.44 3.17
C ASP A 36 -5.07 15.35 4.71
N ARG A 37 -4.00 14.75 5.26
CA ARG A 37 -3.81 14.49 6.70
C ARG A 37 -4.81 13.50 7.30
N GLU A 38 -5.52 12.75 6.45
CA GLU A 38 -6.51 11.75 6.86
C GLU A 38 -6.24 10.39 6.23
N THR A 39 -5.85 10.35 4.95
CA THR A 39 -5.55 9.10 4.25
C THR A 39 -4.22 8.53 4.76
N PRO A 40 -4.13 7.23 5.10
CA PRO A 40 -2.88 6.62 5.53
C PRO A 40 -1.73 6.83 4.53
N LEU A 41 -0.52 6.85 5.08
CA LEU A 41 0.72 6.94 4.32
C LEU A 41 1.54 5.66 4.45
N VAL A 42 2.43 5.44 3.49
CA VAL A 42 3.43 4.37 3.53
C VAL A 42 4.78 4.89 3.05
N ILE A 43 5.88 4.41 3.63
CA ILE A 43 7.20 4.63 3.05
C ILE A 43 7.29 3.79 1.76
N PHE A 44 7.59 4.43 0.64
CA PHE A 44 7.61 3.83 -0.68
C PHE A 44 8.39 2.51 -0.73
N ASP A 45 7.80 1.45 -1.29
CA ASP A 45 8.43 0.14 -1.49
C ASP A 45 8.85 -0.53 -0.17
N THR A 46 8.07 -0.31 0.89
CA THR A 46 8.24 -0.93 2.22
C THR A 46 6.89 -1.28 2.85
N ASP A 47 6.93 -1.97 4.00
CA ASP A 47 5.76 -2.28 4.83
C ASP A 47 5.60 -1.33 6.04
N GLN A 48 6.22 -0.14 6.02
CA GLN A 48 6.06 0.87 7.08
C GLN A 48 4.93 1.83 6.75
N TYR A 49 3.80 1.67 7.46
CA TYR A 49 2.59 2.47 7.29
C TYR A 49 2.41 3.45 8.47
N PHE A 50 1.70 4.54 8.21
CA PHE A 50 1.24 5.53 9.18
C PHE A 50 -0.25 5.73 8.98
N LEU A 51 -1.07 5.38 9.97
CA LEU A 51 -2.53 5.39 9.83
C LEU A 51 -3.12 6.78 10.00
N ASP A 52 -2.44 7.62 10.75
CA ASP A 52 -2.77 9.03 10.97
C ASP A 52 -1.48 9.87 11.08
N GLU A 53 -1.64 11.15 11.40
CA GLU A 53 -0.53 12.08 11.58
C GLU A 53 0.28 11.81 12.84
N ASP A 54 -0.36 11.38 13.92
CA ASP A 54 0.31 11.10 15.20
C ASP A 54 1.30 9.93 15.01
N ASP A 55 0.90 8.87 14.29
CA ASP A 55 1.79 7.75 13.91
C ASP A 55 3.05 8.21 13.14
N LEU A 56 2.89 9.18 12.23
CA LEU A 56 3.99 9.71 11.42
C LEU A 56 4.94 10.57 12.26
N ASP A 57 4.39 11.45 13.09
CA ASP A 57 5.14 12.35 13.95
C ASP A 57 5.95 11.55 14.99
N ASP A 58 5.34 10.54 15.62
CA ASP A 58 6.03 9.65 16.57
C ASP A 58 7.24 8.96 15.93
N TYR A 59 7.09 8.47 14.70
CA TYR A 59 8.19 7.85 13.95
C TYR A 59 9.29 8.86 13.62
N CYS A 60 8.91 10.06 13.18
CA CYS A 60 9.87 11.12 12.85
C CYS A 60 10.68 11.55 14.08
N ASP A 61 10.02 11.68 15.24
CA ASP A 61 10.64 12.00 16.52
C ASP A 61 11.58 10.88 17.01
N GLU A 62 11.17 9.61 16.94
CA GLU A 62 12.01 8.48 17.33
C GLU A 62 13.29 8.42 16.48
N HIS A 63 13.16 8.69 15.18
CA HIS A 63 14.26 8.60 14.23
C HIS A 63 15.04 9.92 14.02
N GLN A 64 14.59 11.02 14.63
CA GLN A 64 15.18 12.37 14.51
C GLN A 64 15.29 12.83 13.05
N ILE A 65 14.22 12.58 12.28
CA ILE A 65 14.07 12.97 10.88
C ILE A 65 12.78 13.75 10.71
N LYS A 66 12.63 14.46 9.60
CA LYS A 66 11.39 15.16 9.26
C LYS A 66 10.50 14.36 8.32
N PRO A 67 9.17 14.62 8.31
CA PRO A 67 8.28 14.05 7.32
C PRO A 67 8.73 14.27 5.87
N SER A 68 9.28 15.45 5.55
CA SER A 68 9.78 15.77 4.20
C SER A 68 11.04 14.99 3.79
N GLU A 69 11.75 14.36 4.74
CA GLU A 69 12.90 13.50 4.46
C GLU A 69 12.47 12.06 4.10
N LEU A 70 11.20 11.72 4.32
CA LEU A 70 10.63 10.42 3.99
C LEU A 70 10.07 10.37 2.57
N GLN A 71 10.19 9.20 1.95
CA GLN A 71 9.61 8.92 0.65
C GLN A 71 8.17 8.41 0.80
N LEU A 72 7.28 9.32 1.20
CA LEU A 72 5.90 8.99 1.54
C LEU A 72 5.01 8.86 0.30
N VAL A 73 4.13 7.86 0.32
CA VAL A 73 3.10 7.60 -0.69
C VAL A 73 1.74 7.53 -0.01
N ILE A 74 0.74 8.18 -0.61
CA ILE A 74 -0.65 8.16 -0.16
C ILE A 74 -1.22 6.77 -0.47
N CYS A 75 -1.77 6.10 0.55
CA CYS A 75 -2.33 4.77 0.38
C CYS A 75 -3.62 4.76 -0.45
N GLU A 76 -3.90 3.60 -1.05
CA GLU A 76 -5.20 3.28 -1.63
C GLU A 76 -5.93 2.25 -0.74
N PRO A 77 -7.23 2.41 -0.50
CA PRO A 77 -8.01 1.52 0.34
C PRO A 77 -8.34 0.20 -0.37
N ASN A 78 -8.24 -0.91 0.36
CA ASN A 78 -8.68 -2.22 -0.09
C ASN A 78 -10.07 -2.52 0.48
N TYR A 79 -11.08 -2.51 -0.39
CA TYR A 79 -12.46 -2.85 -0.02
C TYR A 79 -12.74 -4.35 -0.22
N PRO A 80 -13.68 -4.93 0.56
CA PRO A 80 -14.15 -6.27 0.27
C PRO A 80 -14.91 -6.28 -1.07
N SER A 81 -14.71 -7.33 -1.85
CA SER A 81 -15.53 -7.60 -3.04
C SER A 81 -16.82 -8.32 -2.64
N GLU A 82 -17.92 -7.99 -3.33
CA GLU A 82 -19.16 -8.76 -3.23
C GLU A 82 -18.92 -10.20 -3.68
N ILE A 83 -19.68 -11.13 -3.08
CA ILE A 83 -19.62 -12.54 -3.42
C ILE A 83 -20.88 -12.86 -4.22
N ASP A 84 -20.70 -13.26 -5.47
CA ASP A 84 -21.78 -13.85 -6.26
C ASP A 84 -21.93 -15.32 -5.84
N GLY A 85 -23.08 -15.66 -5.27
CA GLY A 85 -23.34 -17.01 -4.80
C GLY A 85 -23.45 -18.03 -5.93
N GLU A 86 -23.95 -17.64 -7.11
CA GLU A 86 -24.06 -18.54 -8.26
C GLU A 86 -22.68 -18.86 -8.83
N ASP A 87 -21.81 -17.86 -8.94
CA ASP A 87 -20.41 -18.05 -9.33
C ASP A 87 -19.65 -18.88 -8.28
N TYR A 88 -19.88 -18.63 -6.99
CA TYR A 88 -19.23 -19.34 -5.89
C TYR A 88 -19.56 -20.85 -5.86
N PHE A 89 -20.80 -21.23 -6.18
CA PHE A 89 -21.28 -22.61 -6.18
C PHE A 89 -21.44 -23.21 -7.58
N LEU A 90 -20.84 -22.60 -8.61
CA LEU A 90 -21.02 -22.99 -10.01
C LEU A 90 -20.76 -24.49 -10.25
N ASP A 91 -19.73 -25.05 -9.62
CA ASP A 91 -19.34 -26.47 -9.77
C ASP A 91 -20.31 -27.45 -9.06
N ASP A 92 -21.11 -26.95 -8.11
CA ASP A 92 -22.09 -27.74 -7.35
C ASP A 92 -23.52 -27.60 -7.92
N LEU A 93 -23.74 -26.61 -8.79
CA LEU A 93 -25.03 -26.36 -9.43
C LEU A 93 -25.21 -27.25 -10.68
N PRO A 94 -26.44 -27.70 -10.96
CA PRO A 94 -26.77 -28.25 -12.27
C PRO A 94 -26.43 -27.25 -13.39
N PRO A 95 -26.24 -27.71 -14.64
CA PRO A 95 -26.22 -26.81 -15.79
C PRO A 95 -27.50 -25.96 -15.81
N ASP A 96 -27.34 -24.64 -15.82
CA ASP A 96 -28.43 -23.65 -15.69
C ASP A 96 -29.17 -23.68 -14.32
N GLY A 97 -28.53 -24.20 -13.27
CA GLY A 97 -29.06 -24.19 -11.91
C GLY A 97 -28.93 -22.82 -11.25
N GLU A 98 -29.96 -22.45 -10.48
CA GLU A 98 -29.97 -21.24 -9.65
C GLU A 98 -29.84 -21.62 -8.16
N LEU A 99 -29.38 -20.69 -7.33
CA LEU A 99 -29.36 -20.88 -5.89
C LEU A 99 -30.79 -20.95 -5.31
N PRO A 100 -31.02 -21.77 -4.26
CA PRO A 100 -32.25 -21.69 -3.49
C PRO A 100 -32.49 -20.27 -2.98
N TYR A 101 -33.73 -19.80 -3.05
CA TYR A 101 -34.09 -18.41 -2.74
C TYR A 101 -33.52 -17.91 -1.41
N GLU A 102 -33.64 -18.67 -0.33
CA GLU A 102 -33.14 -18.26 1.00
C GLU A 102 -31.62 -18.09 1.02
N LEU A 103 -30.89 -18.94 0.30
CA LEU A 103 -29.44 -18.85 0.18
C LEU A 103 -29.05 -17.63 -0.65
N GLN A 104 -29.71 -17.38 -1.79
CA GLN A 104 -29.50 -16.16 -2.57
C GLN A 104 -29.77 -14.90 -1.75
N GLN A 105 -30.83 -14.90 -0.92
CA GLN A 105 -31.13 -13.77 -0.02
C GLN A 105 -30.04 -13.58 1.04
N ALA A 106 -29.41 -14.66 1.53
CA ALA A 106 -28.29 -14.56 2.45
C ALA A 106 -27.06 -13.89 1.80
N PHE A 107 -26.71 -14.24 0.56
CA PHE A 107 -25.67 -13.55 -0.21
C PHE A 107 -26.02 -12.07 -0.43
N ASN A 108 -27.26 -11.77 -0.83
CA ASN A 108 -27.71 -10.38 -1.02
C ASN A 108 -27.58 -9.56 0.28
N ALA A 109 -27.92 -10.16 1.42
CA ALA A 109 -27.79 -9.51 2.73
C ALA A 109 -26.32 -9.27 3.10
N LEU A 110 -25.43 -10.24 2.87
CA LEU A 110 -23.99 -10.08 3.07
C LEU A 110 -23.42 -9.00 2.15
N ASN A 111 -23.77 -9.03 0.86
CA ASN A 111 -23.31 -8.04 -0.13
C ASN A 111 -23.81 -6.63 0.21
N ALA A 112 -24.98 -6.49 0.84
CA ALA A 112 -25.43 -5.22 1.38
C ALA A 112 -24.55 -4.71 2.53
N VAL A 113 -24.01 -5.60 3.37
CA VAL A 113 -23.02 -5.23 4.39
C VAL A 113 -21.68 -4.87 3.74
N ILE A 114 -21.19 -5.68 2.80
CA ILE A 114 -19.93 -5.46 2.07
C ILE A 114 -19.91 -4.07 1.42
N ARG A 115 -20.98 -3.69 0.70
CA ARG A 115 -21.08 -2.36 0.04
C ARG A 115 -21.00 -1.18 1.00
N ASN A 116 -21.32 -1.38 2.28
CA ASN A 116 -21.27 -0.35 3.32
C ASN A 116 -20.08 -0.53 4.28
N SER A 117 -19.20 -1.50 4.02
CA SER A 117 -18.03 -1.76 4.85
C SER A 117 -16.99 -0.64 4.67
N PRO A 118 -16.30 -0.21 5.73
CA PRO A 118 -15.05 0.54 5.57
C PRO A 118 -13.99 -0.31 4.85
N PRO A 119 -12.88 0.31 4.41
CA PRO A 119 -11.71 -0.42 3.92
C PRO A 119 -11.27 -1.51 4.92
N LEU A 120 -10.89 -2.67 4.41
CA LEU A 120 -10.35 -3.76 5.22
C LEU A 120 -8.86 -3.57 5.53
N SER A 121 -8.15 -2.95 4.60
CA SER A 121 -6.73 -2.64 4.72
C SER A 121 -6.36 -1.53 3.73
N TRP A 122 -5.08 -1.18 3.71
CA TRP A 122 -4.51 -0.17 2.83
C TRP A 122 -3.31 -0.74 2.10
N SER A 123 -3.10 -0.30 0.88
CA SER A 123 -1.92 -0.63 0.09
C SER A 123 -1.23 0.64 -0.40
N GLN A 124 0.04 0.52 -0.79
CA GLN A 124 0.73 1.63 -1.43
C GLN A 124 -0.04 2.11 -2.66
N GLY A 125 -0.40 3.40 -2.66
CA GLY A 125 -1.08 4.02 -3.80
C GLY A 125 -0.12 4.51 -4.87
N LYS A 126 -0.64 5.38 -5.71
CA LYS A 126 0.04 5.90 -6.92
C LYS A 126 0.52 7.34 -6.82
N TYR A 127 0.26 8.02 -5.70
CA TYR A 127 0.64 9.42 -5.51
C TYR A 127 1.63 9.54 -4.37
N ALA A 128 2.74 10.20 -4.63
CA ALA A 128 3.66 10.52 -3.57
C ALA A 128 3.20 11.78 -2.82
N ALA A 129 3.25 11.72 -1.50
CA ALA A 129 2.70 12.76 -0.65
C ALA A 129 3.59 14.02 -0.66
N ILE A 130 2.95 15.18 -0.75
CA ILE A 130 3.53 16.47 -0.36
C ILE A 130 3.09 16.71 1.09
N VAL A 131 4.04 16.63 2.01
CA VAL A 131 3.85 16.84 3.46
C VAL A 131 4.51 18.14 3.91
N SER A 132 3.99 18.71 5.01
CA SER A 132 4.64 19.85 5.68
C SER A 132 5.52 19.34 6.82
N ASP A 133 6.54 20.11 7.15
CA ASP A 133 7.37 19.94 8.36
C ASP A 133 6.68 20.53 9.61
#